data_AF-A0A356Z525-F1
#
_entry.id   AF-A0A356Z525-F1
#
_cell.length_a   1.000
_cell.length_b   1.000
_cell.length_c   1.000
_cell.angle_alpha   90.00
_cell.angle_beta   90.00
_cell.angle_gamma   90.00
#
_symmetry.space_group_name_H-M   'P 1'
#
loop_
_entity.id
_entity.type
_entity.pdbx_description
1 polymer ?
#
loop_
_entity_poly.entity_id
_entity_poly.type
_entity_poly.pdbx_seq_one_letter_code
_entity_poly.pdbx_strand_id
1 'polypeptide(L)'
;MLDKCKLLPVLLLCLLVSGCANLSWTTGWKIVPPVYEVCPLEGKWSVIKELGSEGYTGKTSLEDEGSLLQFSSAAAILGSNVWKKPNYKIKKVNSTDYLMTRYTALDSYLTSASPKAEVVTVFAGSNYLGEFMKIDDATVISFVQNKVLLLHKIADHADDPRSVANASIGDADQYNKTGASGVFIGLRIPSGHHYIYQTVWVAADNKKLRPLLSRNNIYFPRKSGFWELQVKQGENGEELSAHNMAEKDMTAAKDKVSARTASPAAESIAIDYIGNDYVSIDSNTGGGNKLQILPVDKLSSPIGIKISDLLGPAGLKAYHGAREQAV
;
A
#
# COMPACT_ATOMS: atom_id res chain seq x y z
N MET A 1 52.08 -30.13 48.46
CA MET A 1 51.72 -30.14 47.02
C MET A 1 50.24 -30.49 46.83
N LEU A 2 49.31 -29.80 47.50
CA LEU A 2 47.89 -30.23 47.55
C LEU A 2 46.88 -29.09 47.47
N ASP A 3 47.18 -27.95 46.82
CA ASP A 3 46.22 -26.83 46.72
C ASP A 3 45.89 -26.38 45.29
N LYS A 4 46.52 -26.98 44.26
CA LYS A 4 46.27 -26.60 42.86
C LYS A 4 45.21 -27.45 42.14
N CYS A 5 44.75 -28.55 42.74
CA CYS A 5 43.78 -29.46 42.10
C CYS A 5 42.30 -29.17 42.39
N LYS A 6 41.98 -28.25 43.31
CA LYS A 6 40.57 -27.93 43.64
C LYS A 6 39.93 -26.89 42.71
N LEU A 7 40.73 -26.18 41.90
CA LEU A 7 40.23 -25.18 40.97
C LEU A 7 39.68 -25.78 39.67
N LEU A 8 40.18 -26.97 39.29
CA LEU A 8 39.78 -27.66 38.06
C LEU A 8 38.30 -28.08 38.05
N PRO A 9 37.72 -28.69 39.11
CA PRO A 9 36.31 -29.04 39.11
C PRO A 9 35.39 -27.81 39.14
N VAL A 10 35.81 -26.71 39.77
CA VAL A 10 35.05 -25.44 39.79
C VAL A 10 35.01 -24.81 38.41
N LEU A 11 36.14 -24.80 37.69
CA LEU A 11 36.22 -24.30 36.32
C LEU A 11 35.37 -25.15 35.35
N LEU A 12 35.36 -26.47 35.54
CA LEU A 12 34.52 -27.39 34.76
C LEU A 12 33.03 -27.17 35.04
N LEU A 13 32.66 -26.86 36.29
CA LEU A 13 31.28 -26.54 36.67
C LEU A 13 30.82 -25.22 36.06
N CYS A 14 31.68 -24.20 35.99
CA CYS A 14 31.36 -22.91 35.36
C CYS A 14 31.10 -23.02 33.85
N LEU A 15 31.76 -23.94 33.15
CA LEU A 15 31.54 -24.20 31.72
C LEU A 15 30.18 -24.87 31.43
N LEU A 16 29.59 -25.55 32.41
CA LEU A 16 28.26 -26.17 32.26
C LEU A 16 27.11 -25.16 32.47
N VAL A 17 27.38 -23.97 33.02
CA VAL A 17 26.36 -22.91 33.23
C VAL A 17 26.32 -21.90 32.09
N SER A 18 27.30 -21.89 31.17
CA SER A 18 27.23 -21.13 29.93
C SER A 18 26.41 -21.85 28.86
N GLY A 19 25.15 -22.13 29.17
CA GLY A 19 24.14 -22.41 28.15
C GLY A 19 23.78 -21.09 27.49
N CYS A 20 24.36 -20.78 26.33
CA CYS A 20 23.77 -19.80 25.43
C CYS A 20 22.44 -20.37 24.93
N ALA A 21 21.38 -20.21 25.73
CA ALA A 21 20.03 -20.22 25.20
C ALA A 21 19.95 -19.01 24.27
N ASN A 22 20.23 -19.23 22.98
CA ASN A 22 19.60 -18.41 21.95
C ASN A 22 18.11 -18.61 22.16
N LEU A 23 17.50 -17.70 22.90
CA LEU A 23 16.06 -17.61 23.06
C LEU A 23 15.50 -17.18 21.70
N SER A 24 15.49 -18.12 20.76
CA SER A 24 14.72 -18.01 19.55
C SER A 24 13.27 -18.08 20.02
N TRP A 25 12.64 -16.90 20.13
CA TRP A 25 11.21 -16.77 20.40
C TRP A 25 10.36 -17.25 19.19
N THR A 26 10.83 -18.26 18.46
CA THR A 26 10.20 -18.79 17.26
C THR A 26 9.88 -20.27 17.45
N THR A 27 9.36 -20.63 18.63
CA THR A 27 8.50 -21.81 18.80
C THR A 27 7.02 -21.46 18.62
N GLY A 28 6.73 -20.30 18.02
CA GLY A 28 5.50 -20.17 17.24
C GLY A 28 5.65 -21.06 16.02
N TRP A 29 4.70 -21.98 15.82
CA TRP A 29 4.50 -22.76 14.60
C TRP A 29 5.10 -22.03 13.40
N LYS A 30 6.19 -22.54 12.83
CA LYS A 30 6.80 -21.90 11.66
C LYS A 30 5.76 -22.03 10.56
N ILE A 31 5.00 -20.96 10.31
CA ILE A 31 4.04 -20.90 9.22
C ILE A 31 4.88 -20.95 7.95
N VAL A 32 5.11 -22.15 7.45
CA VAL A 32 5.72 -22.36 6.16
C VAL A 32 4.61 -22.06 5.15
N PRO A 33 4.77 -21.04 4.29
CA PRO A 33 3.79 -20.78 3.26
C PRO A 33 3.64 -22.04 2.38
N PRO A 34 2.44 -22.38 1.92
CA PRO A 34 2.25 -23.49 1.02
C PRO A 34 3.15 -23.33 -0.22
N VAL A 35 3.88 -24.39 -0.57
CA VAL A 35 4.64 -24.44 -1.82
C VAL A 35 3.64 -24.77 -2.91
N TYR A 36 3.37 -23.81 -3.80
CA TYR A 36 2.51 -24.04 -4.95
C TYR A 36 3.32 -24.73 -6.05
N GLU A 37 2.91 -25.93 -6.43
CA GLU A 37 3.51 -26.65 -7.57
C GLU A 37 3.11 -26.03 -8.92
N VAL A 38 2.00 -25.30 -8.94
CA VAL A 38 1.41 -24.71 -10.16
C VAL A 38 1.28 -23.20 -10.01
N CYS A 39 1.73 -22.46 -11.01
CA CYS A 39 1.54 -21.01 -11.08
C CYS A 39 0.04 -20.69 -11.14
N PRO A 40 -0.51 -19.87 -10.24
CA PRO A 40 -1.95 -19.63 -10.17
C PRO A 40 -2.52 -18.84 -11.37
N LEU A 41 -1.63 -18.25 -12.19
CA LEU A 41 -1.96 -17.52 -13.41
C LEU A 41 -1.30 -18.15 -14.65
N GLU A 42 -0.86 -19.41 -14.56
CA GLU A 42 -0.16 -20.11 -15.65
C GLU A 42 -0.88 -19.90 -16.99
N GLY A 43 -0.10 -19.52 -18.01
CA GLY A 43 -0.59 -19.34 -19.36
C GLY A 43 -0.30 -17.97 -19.96
N LYS A 44 -0.90 -17.75 -21.13
CA LYS A 44 -0.88 -16.48 -21.88
C LYS A 44 -2.23 -15.82 -21.84
N TRP A 45 -2.22 -14.50 -21.72
CA TRP A 45 -3.40 -13.69 -21.53
C TRP A 45 -3.38 -12.53 -22.52
N SER A 46 -4.50 -12.26 -23.17
CA SER A 46 -4.70 -11.10 -24.02
C SER A 46 -5.60 -10.08 -23.32
N VAL A 47 -5.33 -8.79 -23.54
CA VAL A 47 -6.22 -7.70 -23.13
C VAL A 47 -7.44 -7.70 -24.05
N ILE A 48 -8.65 -7.86 -23.50
CA ILE A 48 -9.90 -7.71 -24.24
C ILE A 48 -10.46 -6.29 -24.10
N LYS A 49 -10.30 -5.68 -22.92
CA LYS A 49 -10.93 -4.38 -22.64
C LYS A 49 -10.21 -3.63 -21.51
N GLU A 50 -10.11 -2.32 -21.60
CA GLU A 50 -9.76 -1.45 -20.48
C GLU A 50 -11.04 -1.03 -19.73
N LEU A 51 -11.10 -1.29 -18.44
CA LEU A 51 -12.25 -1.06 -17.56
C LEU A 51 -12.05 0.24 -16.78
N GLY A 52 -12.52 1.36 -17.32
CA GLY A 52 -12.50 2.65 -16.62
C GLY A 52 -11.36 3.56 -17.07
N SER A 53 -11.66 4.40 -18.06
CA SER A 53 -10.86 5.58 -18.41
C SER A 53 -11.67 6.82 -18.06
N GLU A 54 -11.83 7.12 -16.77
CA GLU A 54 -12.09 8.48 -16.34
C GLU A 54 -10.96 8.92 -15.40
N GLY A 55 -9.94 9.57 -15.97
CA GLY A 55 -9.05 10.44 -15.18
C GLY A 55 -7.54 10.35 -15.42
N TYR A 56 -7.00 9.32 -16.09
CA TYR A 56 -5.55 9.20 -16.26
C TYR A 56 -5.14 8.90 -17.71
N THR A 57 -4.79 9.95 -18.46
CA THR A 57 -4.18 9.89 -19.80
C THR A 57 -2.64 9.88 -19.69
N GLY A 58 -2.09 8.86 -19.01
CA GLY A 58 -0.65 8.61 -19.00
C GLY A 58 -0.28 7.59 -20.05
N LYS A 59 0.56 7.96 -21.03
CA LYS A 59 1.08 6.99 -22.02
C LYS A 59 1.83 5.87 -21.31
N THR A 60 1.33 4.65 -21.38
CA THR A 60 1.93 3.44 -20.80
C THR A 60 2.14 2.41 -21.90
N SER A 61 3.23 1.65 -21.83
CA SER A 61 3.67 0.73 -22.91
C SER A 61 2.80 -0.52 -23.09
N LEU A 62 1.63 -0.58 -22.45
CA LEU A 62 0.62 -1.64 -22.58
C LEU A 62 -0.51 -1.23 -23.54
N GLU A 63 -0.32 -0.14 -24.30
CA GLU A 63 -1.35 0.58 -25.06
C GLU A 63 -1.92 -0.13 -26.29
N ASP A 64 -1.41 -1.29 -26.67
CA ASP A 64 -1.89 -1.96 -27.88
C ASP A 64 -2.90 -3.06 -27.54
N GLU A 65 -4.08 -3.00 -28.16
CA GLU A 65 -4.99 -4.15 -28.29
C GLU A 65 -4.17 -5.35 -28.80
N GLY A 66 -4.19 -6.46 -28.05
CA GLY A 66 -3.33 -7.62 -28.33
C GLY A 66 -2.03 -7.69 -27.51
N SER A 67 -1.78 -6.76 -26.60
CA SER A 67 -0.68 -6.87 -25.63
C SER A 67 -0.78 -8.17 -24.84
N LEU A 68 0.27 -8.99 -24.90
CA LEU A 68 0.33 -10.31 -24.27
C LEU A 68 0.92 -10.21 -22.87
N LEU A 69 0.22 -10.77 -21.90
CA LEU A 69 0.76 -11.07 -20.59
C LEU A 69 1.02 -12.58 -20.52
N GLN A 70 2.15 -12.97 -19.92
CA GLN A 70 2.47 -14.38 -19.69
C GLN A 70 2.92 -14.59 -18.26
N PHE A 71 2.46 -15.66 -17.63
CA PHE A 71 2.87 -16.00 -16.27
C PHE A 71 3.24 -17.47 -16.17
N SER A 72 4.37 -17.73 -15.53
CA SER A 72 4.83 -19.06 -15.15
C SER A 72 5.61 -18.99 -13.85
N SER A 73 5.93 -20.15 -13.27
CA SER A 73 6.83 -20.21 -12.11
C SER A 73 8.23 -19.65 -12.41
N ALA A 74 8.66 -19.64 -13.68
CA ALA A 74 9.99 -19.19 -14.09
C ALA A 74 10.03 -17.69 -14.44
N ALA A 75 8.98 -17.16 -15.07
CA ALA A 75 8.95 -15.80 -15.56
C ALA A 75 7.54 -15.19 -15.62
N ALA A 76 7.48 -13.87 -15.45
CA ALA A 76 6.30 -13.05 -15.74
C ALA A 76 6.64 -12.04 -16.85
N ILE A 77 5.82 -11.98 -17.89
CA ILE A 77 5.98 -11.10 -19.05
C ILE A 77 4.80 -10.14 -19.10
N LEU A 78 5.07 -8.84 -19.06
CA LEU A 78 4.06 -7.78 -19.13
C LEU A 78 4.47 -6.78 -20.21
N GLY A 79 3.86 -6.88 -21.39
CA GLY A 79 4.27 -6.12 -22.57
C GLY A 79 5.70 -6.52 -22.98
N SER A 80 6.60 -5.54 -23.07
CA SER A 80 8.02 -5.76 -23.38
C SER A 80 8.88 -6.16 -22.17
N ASN A 81 8.34 -6.15 -20.95
CA ASN A 81 9.11 -6.40 -19.74
C ASN A 81 9.09 -7.89 -19.35
N VAL A 82 10.27 -8.46 -19.09
CA VAL A 82 10.43 -9.85 -18.66
C VAL A 82 11.01 -9.89 -17.25
N TRP A 83 10.32 -10.56 -16.33
CA TRP A 83 10.71 -10.69 -14.93
C TRP A 83 11.00 -12.14 -14.59
N LYS A 84 12.20 -12.42 -14.07
CA LYS A 84 12.59 -13.78 -13.65
C LYS A 84 12.12 -14.06 -12.22
N LYS A 85 11.79 -15.33 -11.95
CA LYS A 85 11.41 -15.85 -10.62
C LYS A 85 10.31 -15.03 -9.93
N PRO A 86 9.15 -14.84 -10.58
CA PRO A 86 8.02 -14.18 -9.94
C PRO A 86 7.52 -14.98 -8.73
N ASN A 87 6.92 -14.28 -7.77
CA ASN A 87 6.27 -14.83 -6.60
C ASN A 87 4.79 -14.46 -6.62
N TYR A 88 3.94 -15.40 -6.26
CA TYR A 88 2.49 -15.26 -6.33
C TYR A 88 1.88 -15.37 -4.93
N LYS A 89 1.00 -14.42 -4.57
CA LYS A 89 0.24 -14.45 -3.31
C LYS A 89 -1.24 -14.48 -3.65
N ILE A 90 -1.99 -15.42 -3.07
CA ILE A 90 -3.42 -15.59 -3.33
C ILE A 90 -4.20 -15.19 -2.09
N LYS A 91 -5.28 -14.43 -2.28
CA LYS A 91 -6.28 -14.14 -1.24
C LYS A 91 -7.68 -14.41 -1.77
N LYS A 92 -8.59 -14.84 -0.90
CA LYS A 92 -10.03 -14.94 -1.20
C LYS A 92 -10.76 -13.74 -0.60
N VAL A 93 -11.55 -13.06 -1.42
CA VAL A 93 -12.24 -11.82 -1.05
C VAL A 93 -13.70 -11.87 -1.48
N ASN A 94 -14.54 -11.07 -0.83
CA ASN A 94 -15.84 -10.73 -1.40
C ASN A 94 -15.59 -9.92 -2.69
N SER A 95 -16.13 -10.38 -3.81
CA SER A 95 -15.85 -9.81 -5.13
C SER A 95 -16.34 -8.36 -5.26
N THR A 96 -17.56 -8.10 -4.81
CA THR A 96 -18.18 -6.76 -4.80
C THR A 96 -17.39 -5.79 -3.93
N ASP A 97 -17.11 -6.16 -2.67
CA ASP A 97 -16.37 -5.29 -1.76
C ASP A 97 -14.98 -4.99 -2.30
N TYR A 98 -14.31 -6.00 -2.86
CA TYR A 98 -12.98 -5.84 -3.42
C TYR A 98 -12.96 -4.84 -4.58
N LEU A 99 -13.90 -4.96 -5.52
CA LEU A 99 -13.98 -4.07 -6.69
C LEU A 99 -14.36 -2.64 -6.28
N MET A 100 -15.24 -2.47 -5.29
CA MET A 100 -15.56 -1.16 -4.72
C MET A 100 -14.32 -0.45 -4.14
N THR A 101 -13.41 -1.18 -3.48
CA THR A 101 -12.16 -0.60 -2.95
C THR A 101 -11.16 -0.14 -4.02
N ARG A 102 -11.42 -0.47 -5.29
CA ARG A 102 -10.57 -0.16 -6.46
C ARG A 102 -11.17 0.92 -7.35
N TYR A 103 -12.27 1.57 -6.94
CA TYR A 103 -12.93 2.70 -7.62
C TYR A 103 -13.25 2.45 -9.10
N THR A 104 -13.62 1.23 -9.46
CA THR A 104 -13.97 0.89 -10.84
C THR A 104 -15.49 0.81 -10.98
N ALA A 105 -16.09 1.62 -11.86
CA ALA A 105 -17.51 1.51 -12.20
C ALA A 105 -17.74 0.18 -12.96
N LEU A 106 -18.54 -0.73 -12.38
CA LEU A 106 -18.53 -2.15 -12.75
C LEU A 106 -19.94 -2.74 -12.84
N ASP A 107 -20.83 -2.11 -13.60
CA ASP A 107 -22.25 -2.52 -13.61
C ASP A 107 -22.50 -3.88 -14.30
N SER A 108 -21.65 -4.33 -15.23
CA SER A 108 -21.93 -5.55 -16.01
C SER A 108 -21.14 -6.81 -15.64
N TYR A 109 -20.02 -6.70 -14.92
CA TYR A 109 -19.14 -7.85 -14.63
C TYR A 109 -19.32 -8.41 -13.21
N LEU A 110 -19.91 -7.62 -12.31
CA LEU A 110 -20.26 -8.07 -10.95
C LEU A 110 -21.35 -9.15 -10.95
N THR A 111 -22.24 -9.14 -11.94
CA THR A 111 -23.33 -10.12 -12.06
C THR A 111 -22.85 -11.53 -12.42
N SER A 112 -21.68 -11.65 -13.05
CA SER A 112 -21.07 -12.93 -13.43
C SER A 112 -20.00 -13.41 -12.45
N ALA A 113 -19.50 -12.53 -11.57
CA ALA A 113 -18.47 -12.88 -10.61
C ALA A 113 -19.07 -13.67 -9.44
N SER A 114 -18.43 -14.78 -9.07
CA SER A 114 -18.73 -15.48 -7.83
C SER A 114 -18.70 -14.50 -6.63
N PRO A 115 -19.58 -14.64 -5.62
CA PRO A 115 -19.55 -13.82 -4.41
C PRO A 115 -18.19 -13.84 -3.69
N LYS A 116 -17.41 -14.90 -3.90
CA LYS A 116 -16.01 -15.00 -3.48
C LYS A 116 -15.12 -15.13 -4.69
N ALA A 117 -14.15 -14.23 -4.83
CA ALA A 117 -13.15 -14.26 -5.89
C ALA A 117 -11.75 -14.52 -5.32
N GLU A 118 -10.91 -15.18 -6.12
CA GLU A 118 -9.49 -15.30 -5.86
C GLU A 118 -8.75 -14.12 -6.48
N VAL A 119 -7.95 -13.42 -5.68
CA VAL A 119 -7.06 -12.36 -6.16
C VAL A 119 -5.62 -12.83 -6.01
N VAL A 120 -4.90 -12.83 -7.11
CA VAL A 120 -3.48 -13.18 -7.18
C VAL A 120 -2.67 -11.90 -7.29
N THR A 121 -1.78 -11.65 -6.33
CA THR A 121 -0.77 -10.60 -6.41
C THR A 121 0.54 -11.16 -6.93
N VAL A 122 1.15 -10.49 -7.91
CA VAL A 122 2.41 -10.93 -8.53
C VAL A 122 3.54 -9.97 -8.16
N PHE A 123 4.65 -10.54 -7.71
CA PHE A 123 5.89 -9.81 -7.40
C PHE A 123 7.09 -10.42 -8.12
N ALA A 124 8.14 -9.64 -8.40
CA ALA A 124 9.45 -10.15 -8.76
C ALA A 124 10.52 -9.45 -7.91
N GLY A 125 11.09 -10.16 -6.93
CA GLY A 125 11.87 -9.53 -5.86
C GLY A 125 11.03 -8.52 -5.08
N SER A 126 11.48 -7.27 -5.02
CA SER A 126 10.75 -6.15 -4.40
C SER A 126 9.74 -5.46 -5.33
N ASN A 127 9.65 -5.88 -6.60
CA ASN A 127 8.81 -5.21 -7.58
C ASN A 127 7.38 -5.75 -7.53
N TYR A 128 6.42 -4.87 -7.30
CA TYR A 128 4.99 -5.17 -7.46
C TYR A 128 4.63 -5.13 -8.95
N LEU A 129 4.15 -6.25 -9.49
CA LEU A 129 3.80 -6.35 -10.92
C LEU A 129 2.31 -6.15 -11.18
N GLY A 130 1.46 -6.41 -10.17
CA GLY A 130 0.01 -6.21 -10.28
C GLY A 130 -0.81 -7.16 -9.41
N GLU A 131 -2.12 -6.98 -9.46
CA GLU A 131 -3.12 -7.88 -8.89
C GLU A 131 -4.09 -8.37 -9.97
N PHE A 132 -4.49 -9.63 -9.89
CA PHE A 132 -5.31 -10.31 -10.89
C PHE A 132 -6.45 -11.04 -10.17
N MET A 133 -7.67 -10.52 -10.30
CA MET A 133 -8.88 -11.08 -9.74
C MET A 133 -9.51 -12.05 -10.74
N LYS A 134 -9.63 -13.33 -10.36
CA LYS A 134 -10.27 -14.35 -11.19
C LYS A 134 -11.78 -14.17 -11.19
N ILE A 135 -12.35 -14.04 -12.39
CA ILE A 135 -13.79 -14.19 -12.61
C ILE A 135 -14.08 -15.68 -12.79
N ASP A 136 -13.30 -16.33 -13.66
CA ASP A 136 -13.31 -17.76 -13.94
C ASP A 136 -11.89 -18.23 -14.36
N ASP A 137 -11.75 -19.45 -14.88
CA ASP A 137 -10.45 -20.04 -15.25
C ASP A 137 -9.80 -19.42 -16.49
N ALA A 138 -10.60 -18.75 -17.33
CA ALA A 138 -10.18 -18.12 -18.58
C ALA A 138 -10.24 -16.59 -18.52
N THR A 139 -10.91 -15.99 -17.54
CA THR A 139 -11.15 -14.54 -17.46
C THR A 139 -10.67 -13.94 -16.14
N VAL A 140 -9.84 -12.89 -16.22
CA VAL A 140 -9.35 -12.16 -15.05
C VAL A 140 -9.48 -10.64 -15.20
N ILE A 141 -9.76 -9.95 -14.09
CA ILE A 141 -9.61 -8.50 -13.98
C ILE A 141 -8.22 -8.20 -13.42
N SER A 142 -7.43 -7.46 -14.17
CA SER A 142 -6.05 -7.10 -13.87
C SER A 142 -5.95 -5.64 -13.42
N PHE A 143 -5.24 -5.40 -12.32
CA PHE A 143 -4.90 -4.09 -11.77
C PHE A 143 -3.38 -3.89 -11.90
N VAL A 144 -2.95 -3.31 -13.02
CA VAL A 144 -1.54 -3.20 -13.42
C VAL A 144 -1.28 -1.77 -13.88
N GLN A 145 -0.20 -1.14 -13.40
CA GLN A 145 0.24 0.20 -13.83
C GLN A 145 -0.88 1.25 -13.85
N ASN A 146 -1.71 1.29 -12.80
CA ASN A 146 -2.86 2.19 -12.65
C ASN A 146 -4.00 1.97 -13.66
N LYS A 147 -3.96 0.89 -14.45
CA LYS A 147 -5.04 0.46 -15.33
C LYS A 147 -5.80 -0.70 -14.74
N VAL A 148 -7.07 -0.77 -15.08
CA VAL A 148 -7.92 -1.94 -14.84
C VAL A 148 -8.21 -2.57 -16.20
N LEU A 149 -7.76 -3.80 -16.41
CA LEU A 149 -7.84 -4.50 -17.69
C LEU A 149 -8.64 -5.78 -17.52
N LEU A 150 -9.54 -6.08 -18.46
CA LEU A 150 -10.14 -7.39 -18.61
C LEU A 150 -9.24 -8.23 -19.51
N LEU A 151 -8.75 -9.34 -18.99
CA LEU A 151 -7.89 -10.27 -19.71
C LEU A 151 -8.59 -11.59 -19.94
N HIS A 152 -8.28 -12.24 -21.07
CA HIS A 152 -8.70 -13.61 -21.35
C HIS A 152 -7.53 -14.49 -21.71
N LYS A 153 -7.56 -15.73 -21.22
CA LYS A 153 -6.53 -16.73 -21.45
C LYS A 153 -6.58 -17.22 -22.89
N ILE A 154 -5.46 -17.13 -23.61
CA ILE A 154 -5.33 -17.59 -24.99
C ILE A 154 -4.49 -18.85 -25.11
N ALA A 155 -3.76 -19.23 -24.06
CA ALA A 155 -3.03 -20.49 -23.98
C ALA A 155 -2.83 -20.89 -22.50
N ASP A 156 -2.88 -22.20 -22.23
CA ASP A 156 -2.73 -22.76 -20.88
C ASP A 156 -1.29 -22.73 -20.35
N HIS A 157 -0.31 -22.58 -21.25
CA HIS A 157 1.11 -22.55 -20.89
C HIS A 157 1.76 -21.28 -21.42
N ALA A 158 2.62 -20.67 -20.60
CA ALA A 158 3.49 -19.60 -21.05
C ALA A 158 4.51 -20.14 -22.07
N ASP A 159 5.00 -19.28 -22.96
CA ASP A 159 6.13 -19.62 -23.81
C ASP A 159 7.40 -19.80 -22.96
N ASP A 160 8.40 -20.47 -23.54
CA ASP A 160 9.75 -20.41 -22.97
C ASP A 160 10.16 -18.93 -22.90
N PRO A 161 10.54 -18.39 -21.72
CA PRO A 161 11.00 -17.02 -21.62
C PRO A 161 12.20 -16.72 -22.55
N ARG A 162 12.92 -17.74 -23.02
CA ARG A 162 13.99 -17.65 -24.03
C ARG A 162 13.47 -17.43 -25.47
N SER A 163 12.27 -17.87 -25.82
CA SER A 163 11.72 -17.69 -27.18
C SER A 163 11.15 -16.29 -27.41
N VAL A 164 10.73 -15.60 -26.35
CA VAL A 164 10.34 -14.17 -26.38
C VAL A 164 11.58 -13.26 -26.45
N ALA A 165 12.77 -13.84 -26.24
CA ALA A 165 14.00 -13.14 -25.91
C ALA A 165 14.80 -12.60 -27.12
N ASN A 166 14.30 -12.79 -28.35
CA ASN A 166 14.83 -12.10 -29.54
C ASN A 166 14.42 -10.62 -29.62
N ALA A 167 13.51 -10.16 -28.76
CA ALA A 167 13.32 -8.75 -28.44
C ALA A 167 14.02 -8.46 -27.11
N SER A 168 15.27 -7.98 -27.19
CA SER A 168 16.04 -7.39 -26.08
C SER A 168 16.31 -8.28 -24.86
N ILE A 169 17.10 -9.35 -25.01
CA ILE A 169 18.07 -9.74 -23.96
C ILE A 169 19.25 -8.75 -23.99
N GLY A 170 18.94 -7.49 -23.74
CA GLY A 170 19.89 -6.53 -23.21
C GLY A 170 19.55 -6.39 -21.73
N ASP A 171 20.09 -7.28 -20.91
CA ASP A 171 20.14 -7.12 -19.46
C ASP A 171 18.77 -6.98 -18.72
N ALA A 172 17.84 -7.91 -18.91
CA ALA A 172 16.53 -7.90 -18.22
C ALA A 172 16.58 -8.27 -16.72
N ASP A 173 17.76 -8.63 -16.16
CA ASP A 173 18.00 -8.64 -14.70
C ASP A 173 18.51 -7.28 -14.19
N GLN A 174 18.78 -6.33 -15.09
CA GLN A 174 18.88 -4.92 -14.76
C GLN A 174 17.51 -4.27 -14.99
N TYR A 175 16.63 -4.38 -13.98
CA TYR A 175 16.13 -3.09 -13.50
C TYR A 175 17.39 -2.31 -13.17
N ASN A 176 17.69 -1.27 -13.94
CA ASN A 176 18.85 -0.42 -13.72
C ASN A 176 18.98 -0.28 -12.19
N LYS A 177 20.03 -0.85 -11.57
CA LYS A 177 20.36 -0.56 -10.16
C LYS A 177 20.64 0.94 -9.97
N THR A 178 20.53 1.68 -11.05
CA THR A 178 20.65 3.09 -11.24
C THR A 178 19.27 3.76 -11.49
N GLY A 179 18.14 3.09 -11.22
CA GLY A 179 16.80 3.67 -11.35
C GLY A 179 16.55 4.83 -10.39
N ALA A 180 15.67 5.75 -10.80
CA ALA A 180 15.19 6.83 -9.94
C ALA A 180 14.27 6.26 -8.85
N SER A 181 14.54 6.62 -7.61
CA SER A 181 13.74 6.28 -6.45
C SER A 181 13.62 7.50 -5.54
N GLY A 182 12.58 7.54 -4.71
CA GLY A 182 12.49 8.56 -3.69
C GLY A 182 11.38 8.32 -2.70
N VAL A 183 11.42 9.08 -1.62
CA VAL A 183 10.48 9.02 -0.51
C VAL A 183 10.02 10.43 -0.15
N PHE A 184 8.71 10.57 0.10
CA PHE A 184 8.16 11.74 0.77
C PHE A 184 8.19 11.51 2.28
N ILE A 185 8.79 12.45 3.01
CA ILE A 185 8.88 12.44 4.46
C ILE A 185 8.07 13.63 4.96
N GLY A 186 6.95 13.36 5.63
CA GLY A 186 6.18 14.37 6.34
C GLY A 186 6.83 14.69 7.69
N LEU A 187 7.01 15.97 7.98
CA LEU A 187 7.59 16.49 9.20
C LEU A 187 6.54 17.30 9.97
N ARG A 188 6.38 16.99 11.25
CA ARG A 188 5.66 17.80 12.24
C ARG A 188 6.70 18.53 13.09
N ILE A 189 6.77 19.84 12.94
CA ILE A 189 7.78 20.68 13.58
C ILE A 189 7.10 21.53 14.65
N PRO A 190 7.44 21.37 15.94
CA PRO A 190 6.91 22.23 17.00
C PRO A 190 7.24 23.70 16.74
N SER A 191 6.26 24.58 16.87
CA SER A 191 6.40 26.03 16.67
C SER A 191 5.55 26.79 17.68
N GLY A 192 6.12 27.04 18.86
CA GLY A 192 5.39 27.63 19.98
C GLY A 192 4.29 26.70 20.48
N HIS A 193 3.05 27.17 20.50
CA HIS A 193 1.86 26.38 20.86
C HIS A 193 1.22 25.64 19.66
N HIS A 194 1.81 25.76 18.47
CA HIS A 194 1.30 25.20 17.22
C HIS A 194 2.32 24.28 16.56
N TYR A 195 1.94 23.70 15.42
CA TYR A 195 2.83 22.87 14.60
C TYR A 195 2.94 23.39 13.19
N ILE A 196 4.17 23.43 12.68
CA ILE A 196 4.44 23.64 11.26
C ILE A 196 4.58 22.27 10.61
N TYR A 197 3.90 22.10 9.48
CA TYR A 197 3.95 20.88 8.69
C TYR A 197 4.73 21.10 7.40
N GLN A 198 5.61 20.18 7.08
CA GLN A 198 6.45 20.23 5.88
C GLN A 198 6.61 18.83 5.28
N THR A 199 6.65 18.74 3.95
CA THR A 199 7.07 17.52 3.26
C THR A 199 8.44 17.72 2.66
N VAL A 200 9.32 16.76 2.89
CA VAL A 200 10.63 16.65 2.27
C VAL A 200 10.62 15.51 1.25
N TRP A 201 11.07 15.80 0.04
CA TRP A 201 11.29 14.81 -1.00
C TRP A 201 12.76 14.44 -1.06
N VAL A 202 13.07 13.20 -0.67
CA VAL A 202 14.41 12.63 -0.76
C VAL A 202 14.42 11.68 -1.94
N ALA A 203 15.13 12.05 -3.01
CA ALA A 203 15.28 11.21 -4.18
C ALA A 203 16.74 10.80 -4.40
N ALA A 204 16.90 9.60 -4.92
CA ALA A 204 18.15 9.11 -5.47
C ALA A 204 17.91 8.67 -6.91
N ASP A 205 18.79 9.09 -7.80
CA ASP A 205 18.81 8.64 -9.19
C ASP A 205 20.23 8.21 -9.53
N ASN A 206 20.38 7.06 -10.18
CA ASN A 206 21.67 6.44 -10.41
C ASN A 206 22.53 6.31 -9.14
N LYS A 207 21.90 5.99 -7.99
CA LYS A 207 22.52 5.93 -6.64
C LYS A 207 23.13 7.25 -6.16
N LYS A 208 22.83 8.37 -6.83
CA LYS A 208 23.23 9.71 -6.42
C LYS A 208 22.02 10.42 -5.84
N LEU A 209 22.18 10.94 -4.63
CA LEU A 209 21.15 11.79 -4.03
C LEU A 209 20.93 13.02 -4.92
N ARG A 210 19.66 13.28 -5.22
CA ARG A 210 19.21 14.53 -5.82
C ARG A 210 19.16 15.62 -4.74
N PRO A 211 19.15 16.90 -5.12
CA PRO A 211 18.92 17.99 -4.18
C PRO A 211 17.66 17.74 -3.36
N LEU A 212 17.76 18.02 -2.05
CA LEU A 212 16.62 17.92 -1.16
C LEU A 212 15.59 18.98 -1.56
N LEU A 213 14.37 18.55 -1.87
CA LEU A 213 13.25 19.47 -2.11
C LEU A 213 12.34 19.44 -0.90
N SER A 214 11.82 20.60 -0.52
CA SER A 214 10.88 20.73 0.59
C SER A 214 9.72 21.63 0.21
N ARG A 215 8.53 21.33 0.73
CA ARG A 215 7.34 22.17 0.57
C ARG A 215 6.54 22.18 1.87
N ASN A 216 5.85 23.30 2.13
CA ASN A 216 4.92 23.39 3.25
C ASN A 216 3.81 22.36 3.13
N ASN A 217 3.17 22.02 4.25
CA ASN A 217 2.08 21.04 4.38
C ASN A 217 2.53 19.59 4.21
N ILE A 218 1.62 18.64 4.45
CA ILE A 218 1.89 17.21 4.28
C ILE A 218 1.34 16.71 2.95
N TYR A 219 2.23 16.20 2.10
CA TYR A 219 1.92 15.54 0.85
C TYR A 219 1.96 14.04 1.08
N PHE A 220 0.87 13.36 0.73
CA PHE A 220 0.72 11.93 0.99
C PHE A 220 0.00 11.22 -0.16
N PRO A 221 0.35 9.96 -0.43
CA PRO A 221 -0.31 9.18 -1.45
C PRO A 221 -1.64 8.62 -0.94
N ARG A 222 -2.67 8.73 -1.78
CA ARG A 222 -3.92 7.97 -1.68
C ARG A 222 -4.11 7.13 -2.94
N LYS A 223 -5.05 6.19 -2.91
CA LYS A 223 -5.47 5.40 -4.08
C LYS A 223 -5.91 6.29 -5.25
N SER A 224 -6.48 7.47 -4.97
CA SER A 224 -6.96 8.43 -5.97
C SER A 224 -5.87 9.38 -6.50
N GLY A 225 -4.64 9.28 -6.00
CA GLY A 225 -3.52 10.15 -6.39
C GLY A 225 -2.83 10.78 -5.19
N PHE A 226 -2.02 11.81 -5.43
CA PHE A 226 -1.36 12.57 -4.37
C PHE A 226 -2.28 13.65 -3.80
N TRP A 227 -2.28 13.77 -2.48
CA TRP A 227 -3.08 14.73 -1.74
C TRP A 227 -2.20 15.63 -0.89
N GLU A 228 -2.67 16.84 -0.62
CA GLU A 228 -2.06 17.77 0.32
C GLU A 228 -3.00 18.00 1.51
N LEU A 229 -2.49 17.78 2.71
CA LEU A 229 -3.14 18.05 4.00
C LEU A 229 -2.51 19.29 4.64
N GLN A 230 -3.35 20.28 4.94
CA GLN A 230 -2.97 21.60 5.44
C GLN A 230 -3.65 21.87 6.78
N VAL A 231 -2.89 22.43 7.74
CA VAL A 231 -3.43 23.07 8.94
C VAL A 231 -3.28 24.57 8.75
N LYS A 232 -4.40 25.30 8.74
CA LYS A 232 -4.42 26.76 8.55
C LYS A 232 -4.97 27.43 9.79
N GLN A 233 -4.41 28.60 10.11
CA GLN A 233 -5.04 29.49 11.07
C GLN A 233 -6.22 30.20 10.40
N GLY A 234 -7.42 29.97 10.94
CA GLY A 234 -8.65 30.67 10.62
C GLY A 234 -9.00 31.72 11.69
N GLU A 235 -10.14 32.38 11.53
CA GLU A 235 -10.60 33.42 12.47
C GLU A 235 -10.84 32.90 13.89
N ASN A 236 -11.20 31.62 14.02
CA ASN A 236 -11.59 30.98 15.28
C ASN A 236 -10.59 29.91 15.77
N GLY A 237 -9.38 29.89 15.21
CA GLY A 237 -8.35 28.88 15.50
C GLY A 237 -7.91 28.08 14.28
N GLU A 238 -7.17 27.00 14.50
CA GLU A 238 -6.68 26.10 13.47
C GLU A 238 -7.78 25.26 12.84
N GLU A 239 -7.70 25.11 11.53
CA GLU A 239 -8.59 24.32 10.69
C GLU A 239 -7.78 23.37 9.81
N LEU A 240 -8.21 22.11 9.75
CA LEU A 240 -7.59 21.06 8.96
C LEU A 240 -8.31 20.91 7.63
N SER A 241 -7.57 20.90 6.51
CA SER A 241 -8.13 20.68 5.17
C SER A 241 -7.27 19.78 4.30
N ALA A 242 -7.90 19.01 3.41
CA ALA A 242 -7.22 18.15 2.45
C ALA A 242 -7.80 18.34 1.04
N HIS A 243 -6.96 18.20 0.02
CA HIS A 243 -7.40 18.19 -1.38
C HIS A 243 -6.48 17.35 -2.27
N ASN A 244 -7.02 16.91 -3.41
CA ASN A 244 -6.26 16.19 -4.42
C ASN A 244 -5.41 17.16 -5.24
N MET A 245 -4.13 16.85 -5.42
CA MET A 245 -3.18 17.69 -6.17
C MET A 245 -3.38 17.63 -7.69
N ALA A 246 -4.05 16.59 -8.19
CA ALA A 246 -4.35 16.45 -9.62
C ALA A 246 -5.57 17.30 -10.04
N GLU A 247 -6.41 17.72 -9.09
CA GLU A 247 -7.52 18.62 -9.34
C GLU A 247 -6.96 20.03 -9.55
N LYS A 248 -6.90 20.48 -10.80
CA LYS A 248 -6.57 21.87 -11.14
C LYS A 248 -7.53 22.78 -10.36
N ASP A 249 -6.99 23.81 -9.69
CA ASP A 249 -7.77 24.92 -9.13
C ASP A 249 -8.69 25.51 -10.22
N MET A 250 -9.93 25.03 -10.27
CA MET A 250 -11.00 25.66 -11.03
C MET A 250 -11.49 26.86 -10.21
N THR A 251 -10.72 27.94 -10.19
CA THR A 251 -11.29 29.23 -9.88
C THR A 251 -12.32 29.56 -10.97
N ALA A 252 -13.58 29.76 -10.54
CA ALA A 252 -14.75 30.20 -11.32
C ALA A 252 -15.64 29.10 -11.94
N ALA A 253 -16.22 28.23 -11.12
CA ALA A 253 -17.59 27.77 -11.34
C ALA A 253 -18.26 27.50 -9.98
N LYS A 254 -19.25 28.33 -9.63
CA LYS A 254 -20.22 27.98 -8.59
C LYS A 254 -20.93 26.70 -9.06
N ASP A 255 -21.08 25.75 -8.16
CA ASP A 255 -21.76 24.47 -8.35
C ASP A 255 -21.02 23.42 -9.19
N LYS A 256 -19.99 22.82 -8.58
CA LYS A 256 -19.70 21.37 -8.62
C LYS A 256 -18.68 21.04 -7.53
N VAL A 257 -18.95 19.96 -6.79
CA VAL A 257 -18.30 19.53 -5.54
C VAL A 257 -16.78 19.48 -5.67
N SER A 258 -16.11 20.53 -5.17
CA SER A 258 -14.68 20.51 -4.87
C SER A 258 -14.53 19.96 -3.45
N ALA A 259 -13.75 18.89 -3.28
CA ALA A 259 -13.58 18.19 -2.00
C ALA A 259 -12.68 18.96 -1.01
N ARG A 260 -12.86 20.28 -0.87
CA ARG A 260 -12.33 21.01 0.28
C ARG A 260 -13.20 20.66 1.48
N THR A 261 -12.73 19.72 2.29
CA THR A 261 -13.34 19.46 3.60
C THR A 261 -12.49 20.09 4.66
N ALA A 262 -13.12 20.86 5.53
CA ALA A 262 -12.44 21.73 6.47
C ALA A 262 -13.04 21.52 7.86
N SER A 263 -12.21 21.23 8.87
CA SER A 263 -12.67 20.88 10.22
C SER A 263 -13.27 22.08 10.96
N PRO A 264 -14.13 21.87 11.98
CA PRO A 264 -14.43 22.93 12.94
C PRO A 264 -13.13 23.49 13.54
N ALA A 265 -13.13 24.79 13.88
CA ALA A 265 -11.94 25.45 14.41
C ALA A 265 -11.56 24.92 15.81
N ALA A 266 -10.28 24.66 16.01
CA ALA A 266 -9.68 24.26 17.28
C ALA A 266 -8.55 25.23 17.67
N GLU A 267 -8.20 25.36 18.95
CA GLU A 267 -7.07 26.21 19.35
C GLU A 267 -5.74 25.70 18.77
N SER A 268 -5.56 24.38 18.73
CA SER A 268 -4.45 23.74 18.01
C SER A 268 -4.80 22.33 17.53
N ILE A 269 -4.19 21.91 16.42
CA ILE A 269 -4.36 20.60 15.79
C ILE A 269 -2.98 19.95 15.58
N ALA A 270 -2.75 18.86 16.30
CA ALA A 270 -1.59 17.99 16.09
C ALA A 270 -2.00 16.79 15.22
N ILE A 271 -1.34 16.58 14.09
CA ILE A 271 -1.51 15.39 13.26
C ILE A 271 -0.63 14.28 13.83
N ASP A 272 -1.21 13.12 14.12
CA ASP A 272 -0.50 11.94 14.64
C ASP A 272 -0.27 10.88 13.57
N TYR A 273 -1.23 10.69 12.67
CA TYR A 273 -1.14 9.69 11.61
C TYR A 273 -1.98 10.08 10.40
N ILE A 274 -1.47 9.77 9.20
CA ILE A 274 -2.19 9.94 7.94
C ILE A 274 -2.15 8.62 7.18
N GLY A 275 -3.31 8.10 6.83
CA GLY A 275 -3.46 6.93 5.98
C GLY A 275 -4.17 7.25 4.67
N ASN A 276 -4.53 6.21 3.92
CA ASN A 276 -5.27 6.37 2.68
C ASN A 276 -6.66 6.98 2.89
N ASP A 277 -7.39 6.58 3.94
CA ASP A 277 -8.80 6.96 4.11
C ASP A 277 -9.04 7.80 5.35
N TYR A 278 -8.11 7.79 6.31
CA TYR A 278 -8.28 8.40 7.62
C TYR A 278 -7.04 9.19 8.06
N VAL A 279 -7.28 10.23 8.84
CA VAL A 279 -6.28 10.99 9.59
C VAL A 279 -6.59 10.90 11.09
N SER A 280 -5.55 10.70 11.89
CA SER A 280 -5.63 10.80 13.35
C SER A 280 -5.06 12.14 13.77
N ILE A 281 -5.82 12.87 14.60
CA ILE A 281 -5.42 14.15 15.15
C ILE A 281 -5.63 14.22 16.66
N ASP A 282 -4.83 15.03 17.33
CA ASP A 282 -5.12 15.57 18.65
C ASP A 282 -5.55 17.03 18.48
N SER A 283 -6.79 17.33 18.86
CA SER A 283 -7.37 18.68 18.79
C SER A 283 -7.52 19.25 20.19
N ASN A 284 -6.96 20.43 20.42
CA ASN A 284 -7.19 21.18 21.66
C ASN A 284 -8.27 22.23 21.40
N THR A 285 -9.36 22.18 22.17
CA THR A 285 -10.49 23.12 22.04
C THR A 285 -10.65 24.01 23.28
N GLY A 286 -9.57 24.32 24.01
CA GLY A 286 -9.57 25.13 25.23
C GLY A 286 -10.14 24.45 26.48
N GLY A 287 -10.87 23.34 26.30
CA GLY A 287 -11.43 22.50 27.38
C GLY A 287 -10.68 21.18 27.60
N GLY A 288 -9.59 20.95 26.87
CA GLY A 288 -8.79 19.73 26.91
C GLY A 288 -8.45 19.18 25.52
N ASN A 289 -7.49 18.25 25.49
CA ASN A 289 -7.07 17.56 24.29
C ASN A 289 -8.05 16.44 23.92
N LYS A 290 -8.36 16.33 22.64
CA LYS A 290 -9.28 15.34 22.09
C LYS A 290 -8.64 14.64 20.89
N LEU A 291 -8.29 13.38 21.11
CA LEU A 291 -7.86 12.46 20.07
C LEU A 291 -9.06 12.04 19.19
N GLN A 292 -8.93 12.18 17.88
CA GLN A 292 -9.97 11.87 16.91
C GLN A 292 -9.41 11.22 15.66
N ILE A 293 -10.17 10.28 15.10
CA ILE A 293 -9.94 9.73 13.76
C ILE A 293 -10.99 10.31 12.83
N LEU A 294 -10.56 10.96 11.75
CA LEU A 294 -11.43 11.63 10.77
C LEU A 294 -11.23 11.01 9.39
N PRO A 295 -12.30 10.84 8.57
CA PRO A 295 -12.14 10.53 7.16
C PRO A 295 -11.44 11.68 6.43
N VAL A 296 -10.46 11.38 5.58
CA VAL A 296 -9.75 12.40 4.77
C VAL A 296 -10.71 13.18 3.87
N ASP A 297 -11.76 12.52 3.37
CA ASP A 297 -12.78 13.14 2.52
C ASP A 297 -13.86 13.89 3.31
N LYS A 298 -13.80 13.90 4.64
CA LYS A 298 -14.80 14.52 5.50
C LYS A 298 -14.19 15.05 6.81
N LEU A 299 -13.17 15.90 6.67
CA LEU A 299 -12.49 16.53 7.80
C LEU A 299 -13.40 17.50 8.57
N SER A 300 -14.48 17.99 7.95
CA SER A 300 -15.52 18.81 8.57
C SER A 300 -16.41 18.09 9.57
N SER A 301 -16.26 16.77 9.72
CA SER A 301 -17.08 16.01 10.65
C SER A 301 -16.79 16.41 12.11
N PRO A 302 -17.80 16.87 12.89
CA PRO A 302 -17.60 17.16 14.30
C PRO A 302 -17.41 15.89 15.15
N ILE A 303 -17.76 14.74 14.58
CA ILE A 303 -17.71 13.43 15.23
C ILE A 303 -16.58 12.62 14.60
N GLY A 304 -15.60 12.23 15.43
CA GLY A 304 -14.58 11.26 15.06
C GLY A 304 -15.18 9.86 14.97
N ILE A 305 -14.61 9.04 14.10
CA ILE A 305 -15.05 7.67 13.88
C ILE A 305 -14.78 6.83 15.13
N LYS A 306 -15.80 6.11 15.60
CA LYS A 306 -15.66 5.18 16.72
C LYS A 306 -15.30 3.80 16.22
N ILE A 307 -14.65 3.01 17.07
CA ILE A 307 -14.33 1.61 16.77
C ILE A 307 -15.61 0.78 16.50
N SER A 308 -16.73 1.13 17.13
CA SER A 308 -18.04 0.54 16.86
C SER A 308 -18.57 0.85 15.46
N ASP A 309 -18.20 1.99 14.90
CA ASP A 309 -18.65 2.40 13.56
C ASP A 309 -17.89 1.58 12.50
N LEU A 310 -16.68 1.11 12.81
CA LEU A 310 -15.83 0.30 11.92
C LEU A 310 -16.05 -1.21 12.08
N LEU A 311 -16.16 -1.69 13.32
CA LEU A 311 -16.13 -3.13 13.64
C LEU A 311 -17.40 -3.62 14.36
N GLY A 312 -18.40 -2.76 14.51
CA GLY A 312 -19.64 -3.06 15.21
C GLY A 312 -19.47 -3.30 16.72
N PRO A 313 -20.55 -3.72 17.41
CA PRO A 313 -20.52 -3.99 18.84
C PRO A 313 -19.53 -5.08 19.26
N ALA A 314 -19.35 -6.11 18.42
CA ALA A 314 -18.42 -7.20 18.67
C ALA A 314 -16.96 -6.70 18.68
N GLY A 315 -16.59 -5.85 17.71
CA GLY A 315 -15.26 -5.24 17.67
C GLY A 315 -15.00 -4.28 18.82
N LEU A 316 -16.01 -3.50 19.23
CA LEU A 316 -15.92 -2.65 20.43
C LEU A 316 -15.65 -3.48 21.69
N LYS A 317 -16.35 -4.62 21.86
CA LYS A 317 -16.13 -5.54 22.97
C LYS A 317 -14.72 -6.12 22.95
N ALA A 318 -14.23 -6.57 21.79
CA ALA A 318 -12.88 -7.09 21.64
C ALA A 318 -11.81 -6.03 21.99
N TYR A 319 -12.01 -4.79 21.55
CA TYR A 319 -11.13 -3.66 21.86
C TYR A 319 -11.05 -3.39 23.37
N HIS A 320 -12.20 -3.33 24.06
CA HIS A 320 -12.23 -3.15 25.51
C HIS A 320 -11.52 -4.28 26.26
N GLY A 321 -11.77 -5.54 25.87
CA GLY A 321 -11.12 -6.70 26.47
C GLY A 321 -9.60 -6.69 26.27
N ALA A 322 -9.11 -6.30 25.10
CA ALA A 322 -7.67 -6.17 24.85
C ALA A 322 -7.03 -5.06 25.69
N ARG A 323 -7.73 -3.93 25.87
CA ARG A 323 -7.24 -2.81 26.67
C ARG A 323 -7.13 -3.15 28.15
N GLU A 324 -8.09 -3.91 28.69
CA GLU A 324 -8.07 -4.36 30.09
C GLU A 324 -6.91 -5.30 30.39
N GLN A 325 -6.39 -6.03 29.39
CA GLN A 325 -5.23 -6.91 29.53
C GLN A 325 -3.88 -6.21 29.36
N ALA A 326 -3.87 -4.99 28.81
CA ALA A 326 -2.66 -4.23 28.52
C ALA A 326 -2.26 -3.25 29.64
N VAL A 327 -3.06 -3.16 30.71
CA VAL A 327 -2.80 -2.39 31.93
C VAL A 327 -2.42 -3.35 33.05
#